data_AF-A0A0B0P8S0-F1
#
_entry.id   AF-A0A0B0P8S0-F1
#
_cell.length_a   1.000
_cell.length_b   1.000
_cell.length_c   1.000
_cell.angle_alpha   90.00
_cell.angle_beta   90.00
_cell.angle_gamma   90.00
#
_symmetry.space_group_name_H-M   'P 1'
#
loop_
_entity.id
_entity.type
_entity.pdbx_description
1 polymer ?
#
loop_
_entity_poly.entity_id
_entity_poly.type
_entity_poly.pdbx_seq_one_letter_code
_entity_poly.pdbx_strand_id
1 'polypeptide(L)'
;MIAPIAVALTVGLLGWTYRALKPPPPKICGSPDGPPVTSPRIKLSDGRHLAYREAGVPREEAKYKIVVIHGFGSSKDLNLPASEELVEELRIYFLFFDRSGYGDSDPNPSRSVKSEAYDVQELADKLQIGSILAGASLVVPFVNYWWPCLPANLSNDAFSRLLAQDQWSFRVAHYTPLLFYWWMSQKWFPSLSILAGNMAIFSQSDLEILKKWSEAPSVGQEKIQQQGVYESLHRDIMVSYGKWEFDPMDLINPFPNNEGSVHIWQGYEDRIIPFQVNRYLSEKLPWIHYHEVPDAGHLLIFESKNCEAVLRELVQRRRNLVLNRNQKWLYSRPRWFD
;
A
#
# COMPACT_ATOMS: atom_id res chain seq x y z
N MET A 1 20.22 22.18 48.27
CA MET A 1 19.91 22.85 46.98
C MET A 1 20.15 21.97 45.75
N ILE A 2 21.01 20.95 45.80
CA ILE A 2 21.29 20.08 44.64
C ILE A 2 20.12 19.13 44.31
N ALA A 3 19.48 18.52 45.32
CA ALA A 3 18.40 17.56 45.08
C ALA A 3 17.16 18.17 44.37
N PRO A 4 16.65 19.37 44.73
CA PRO A 4 15.55 19.99 44.00
C PRO A 4 15.90 20.35 42.54
N ILE A 5 17.14 20.78 42.29
CA ILE A 5 17.63 21.08 40.93
C ILE A 5 17.73 19.79 40.11
N ALA A 6 18.27 18.72 40.68
CA ALA A 6 18.34 17.42 40.03
C ALA A 6 16.94 16.89 39.67
N VAL A 7 15.97 16.97 40.60
CA VAL A 7 14.58 16.57 40.34
C VAL A 7 13.95 17.41 39.23
N ALA A 8 14.13 18.74 39.25
CA ALA A 8 13.60 19.62 38.21
C ALA A 8 14.20 19.32 36.82
N LEU A 9 15.51 19.07 36.75
CA LEU A 9 16.19 18.67 35.51
C LEU A 9 15.70 17.31 35.00
N THR A 10 15.52 16.33 35.89
CA THR A 10 14.99 15.01 35.52
C THR A 10 13.56 15.11 35.00
N VAL A 11 12.67 15.83 35.69
CA VAL A 11 11.28 16.03 35.24
C VAL A 11 11.23 16.79 33.92
N GLY A 12 12.07 17.82 33.76
CA GLY A 12 12.20 18.57 32.52
C GLY A 12 12.65 17.70 31.35
N LEU A 13 13.67 16.86 31.56
CA LEU A 13 14.17 15.92 30.56
C LEU A 13 13.10 14.88 30.19
N LEU A 14 12.44 14.28 31.18
CA LEU A 14 11.35 13.32 30.96
C LEU A 14 10.19 13.95 30.18
N GLY A 15 9.80 15.18 30.52
CA GLY A 15 8.75 15.91 29.82
C GLY A 15 9.15 16.25 28.38
N TRP A 16 10.40 16.65 28.15
CA TRP A 16 10.94 16.89 26.82
C TRP A 16 10.97 15.60 25.99
N THR A 17 11.50 14.50 26.54
CA THR A 17 11.52 13.18 25.89
C THR A 17 10.11 12.72 25.55
N TYR A 18 9.16 12.81 26.49
CA TYR A 18 7.76 12.45 26.24
C TYR A 18 7.18 13.23 25.05
N ARG A 19 7.39 14.55 24.99
CA ARG A 19 6.92 15.39 23.87
C ARG A 19 7.62 15.06 22.57
N ALA A 20 8.91 14.75 22.60
CA ALA A 20 9.70 14.42 21.42
C ALA A 20 9.32 13.07 20.81
N LEU A 21 8.90 12.10 21.64
CA LEU A 21 8.46 10.78 21.20
C LEU A 21 6.99 10.72 20.80
N LYS A 22 6.16 11.64 21.32
CA LYS A 22 4.72 11.63 21.09
C LYS A 22 4.36 12.29 19.74
N PRO A 23 3.80 11.54 18.79
CA PRO A 23 3.31 12.12 17.54
C PRO A 23 2.11 13.05 17.79
N PRO A 24 1.86 14.03 16.89
CA PRO A 24 0.66 14.84 16.95
C PRO A 24 -0.59 13.98 16.74
N PRO A 25 -1.75 14.35 17.31
CA PRO A 25 -3.01 13.67 17.00
C PRO A 25 -3.35 13.83 15.50
N PRO A 26 -4.03 12.84 14.89
CA PRO A 26 -4.44 12.94 13.49
C PRO A 26 -5.46 14.05 13.30
N LYS A 27 -5.39 14.75 12.17
CA LYS A 27 -6.37 15.77 11.78
C LYS A 27 -7.52 15.13 11.01
N ILE A 28 -8.45 14.52 11.72
CA ILE A 28 -9.55 13.74 11.13
C ILE A 28 -10.40 14.62 10.19
N CYS A 29 -10.56 14.20 8.94
CA CYS A 29 -11.35 14.94 7.96
C CYS A 29 -12.82 15.06 8.38
N GLY A 30 -13.33 16.28 8.38
CA GLY A 30 -14.69 16.62 8.81
C GLY A 30 -14.86 16.87 10.32
N SER A 31 -13.79 16.79 11.11
CA SER A 31 -13.80 17.26 12.50
C SER A 31 -13.70 18.81 12.58
N PRO A 32 -14.08 19.46 13.70
CA PRO A 32 -14.08 20.93 13.81
C PRO A 32 -12.77 21.63 13.45
N ASP A 33 -11.62 21.00 13.74
CA ASP A 33 -10.27 21.51 13.43
C ASP A 33 -9.57 20.70 12.32
N GLY A 34 -10.31 19.83 11.64
CA GLY A 34 -9.80 18.95 10.59
C GLY A 34 -10.00 19.51 9.18
N PRO A 35 -9.31 18.93 8.17
CA PRO A 35 -9.58 19.24 6.77
C PRO A 35 -11.04 18.96 6.40
N PRO A 36 -11.61 19.65 5.39
CA PRO A 36 -12.93 19.31 4.89
C PRO A 36 -12.91 17.93 4.22
N VAL A 37 -14.03 17.24 4.25
CA VAL A 37 -14.25 16.02 3.46
C VAL A 37 -14.53 16.43 2.02
N THR A 38 -13.75 15.93 1.06
CA THR A 38 -13.86 16.34 -0.34
C THR A 38 -14.29 15.23 -1.30
N SER A 39 -14.37 13.99 -0.81
CA SER A 39 -14.64 12.80 -1.62
C SER A 39 -15.80 11.99 -1.05
N PRO A 40 -16.50 11.19 -1.88
CA PRO A 40 -17.42 10.17 -1.40
C PRO A 40 -16.73 9.24 -0.41
N ARG A 41 -17.44 8.86 0.66
CA ARG A 41 -16.93 7.94 1.68
C ARG A 41 -17.97 6.92 2.08
N ILE A 42 -17.51 5.76 2.51
CA ILE A 42 -18.35 4.71 3.09
C ILE A 42 -17.99 4.51 4.54
N LYS A 43 -19.00 4.34 5.39
CA LYS A 43 -18.80 4.05 6.82
C LYS A 43 -18.67 2.54 7.03
N LEU A 44 -17.55 2.12 7.61
CA LEU A 44 -17.24 0.77 8.02
C LEU A 44 -17.98 0.38 9.31
N SER A 45 -17.93 -0.91 9.63
CA SER A 45 -18.57 -1.55 10.78
C SER A 45 -18.00 -1.07 12.11
N ASP A 46 -16.72 -0.72 12.13
CA ASP A 46 -16.03 -0.14 13.29
C ASP A 46 -16.24 1.38 13.44
N GLY A 47 -16.99 1.99 12.52
CA GLY A 47 -17.35 3.40 12.53
C GLY A 47 -16.43 4.34 11.77
N ARG A 48 -15.25 3.87 11.29
CA ARG A 48 -14.36 4.63 10.40
C ARG A 48 -15.00 4.85 9.04
N HIS A 49 -14.52 5.84 8.31
CA HIS A 49 -14.87 6.08 6.91
C HIS A 49 -13.72 5.77 5.97
N LEU A 50 -13.99 5.11 4.85
CA LEU A 50 -13.06 5.01 3.73
C LEU A 50 -13.54 5.87 2.57
N ALA A 51 -12.68 6.77 2.10
CA ALA A 51 -12.89 7.57 0.92
C ALA A 51 -12.54 6.79 -0.35
N TYR A 52 -13.33 6.98 -1.40
CA TYR A 52 -13.14 6.26 -2.66
C TYR A 52 -13.41 7.14 -3.87
N ARG A 53 -12.93 6.66 -5.03
CA ARG A 53 -13.13 7.26 -6.35
C ARG A 53 -13.44 6.15 -7.34
N GLU A 54 -14.45 6.37 -8.16
CA GLU A 54 -14.86 5.46 -9.23
C GLU A 54 -14.34 5.98 -10.58
N ALA A 55 -13.89 5.09 -11.48
CA ALA A 55 -13.42 5.45 -12.81
C ALA A 55 -13.60 4.29 -13.81
N GLY A 56 -13.37 4.56 -15.10
CA GLY A 56 -13.62 3.62 -16.19
C GLY A 56 -15.09 3.63 -16.63
N VAL A 57 -15.58 2.50 -17.15
CA VAL A 57 -16.97 2.39 -17.61
C VAL A 57 -17.96 2.43 -16.42
N PRO A 58 -19.22 2.85 -16.62
CA PRO A 58 -20.23 2.81 -15.56
C PRO A 58 -20.33 1.43 -14.91
N ARG A 59 -20.47 1.40 -13.58
CA ARG A 59 -20.41 0.17 -12.75
C ARG A 59 -21.43 -0.90 -13.16
N GLU A 60 -22.53 -0.49 -13.75
CA GLU A 60 -23.69 -1.27 -14.20
C GLU A 60 -23.47 -1.83 -15.61
N GLU A 61 -22.59 -1.21 -16.40
CA GLU A 61 -22.16 -1.68 -17.73
C GLU A 61 -20.86 -2.48 -17.69
N ALA A 62 -20.17 -2.45 -16.55
CA ALA A 62 -18.88 -3.10 -16.37
C ALA A 62 -18.98 -4.62 -16.47
N LYS A 63 -18.10 -5.21 -17.29
CA LYS A 63 -17.87 -6.66 -17.32
C LYS A 63 -16.94 -7.10 -16.20
N TYR A 64 -15.99 -6.24 -15.86
CA TYR A 64 -14.96 -6.50 -14.84
C TYR A 64 -14.87 -5.31 -13.90
N LYS A 65 -14.87 -5.59 -12.59
CA LYS A 65 -14.59 -4.59 -11.56
C LYS A 65 -13.23 -4.87 -10.95
N ILE A 66 -12.40 -3.84 -10.81
CA ILE A 66 -11.05 -3.94 -10.24
C ILE A 66 -10.94 -2.94 -9.09
N VAL A 67 -10.57 -3.44 -7.91
CA VAL A 67 -10.18 -2.57 -6.80
C VAL A 67 -8.69 -2.26 -6.92
N VAL A 68 -8.34 -0.98 -6.96
CA VAL A 68 -6.95 -0.51 -7.05
C VAL A 68 -6.53 0.04 -5.69
N ILE A 69 -5.52 -0.58 -5.11
CA ILE A 69 -4.94 -0.20 -3.82
C ILE A 69 -3.66 0.60 -4.10
N HIS A 70 -3.63 1.86 -3.67
CA HIS A 70 -2.50 2.75 -3.91
C HIS A 70 -1.29 2.40 -3.03
N GLY A 71 -0.09 2.71 -3.54
CA GLY A 71 1.17 2.51 -2.81
C GLY A 71 1.48 3.60 -1.77
N PHE A 72 2.69 3.58 -1.25
CA PHE A 72 3.21 4.58 -0.32
C PHE A 72 3.22 5.98 -0.93
N GLY A 73 2.76 6.99 -0.18
CA GLY A 73 2.79 8.38 -0.62
C GLY A 73 1.88 8.66 -1.83
N SER A 74 0.81 7.89 -1.98
CA SER A 74 -0.20 8.02 -3.04
C SER A 74 -1.60 8.10 -2.43
N SER A 75 -2.64 8.13 -3.26
CA SER A 75 -4.04 8.19 -2.84
C SER A 75 -4.94 7.50 -3.87
N LYS A 76 -6.25 7.47 -3.60
CA LYS A 76 -7.29 7.07 -4.57
C LYS A 76 -7.26 7.85 -5.88
N ASP A 77 -6.60 9.01 -5.90
CA ASP A 77 -6.54 9.90 -7.07
C ASP A 77 -5.39 9.52 -8.02
N LEU A 78 -4.69 8.40 -7.76
CA LEU A 78 -3.70 7.84 -8.69
C LEU A 78 -4.34 7.53 -10.06
N ASN A 79 -3.63 7.78 -11.14
CA ASN A 79 -4.10 7.46 -12.49
C ASN A 79 -3.28 6.31 -13.07
N LEU A 80 -3.97 5.28 -13.54
CA LEU A 80 -3.37 4.17 -14.27
C LEU A 80 -3.24 4.56 -15.75
N PRO A 81 -2.06 4.42 -16.38
CA PRO A 81 -1.83 4.83 -17.77
C PRO A 81 -2.35 3.80 -18.78
N ALA A 82 -3.58 3.31 -18.59
CA ALA A 82 -4.26 2.47 -19.55
C ALA A 82 -5.00 3.34 -20.59
N SER A 83 -4.98 2.93 -21.85
CA SER A 83 -5.76 3.61 -22.90
C SER A 83 -7.27 3.54 -22.61
N GLU A 84 -8.00 4.61 -22.93
CA GLU A 84 -9.46 4.64 -22.83
C GLU A 84 -10.07 3.55 -23.72
N GLU A 85 -9.48 3.32 -24.90
CA GLU A 85 -9.87 2.26 -25.82
C GLU A 85 -9.82 0.88 -25.17
N LEU A 86 -8.76 0.55 -24.42
CA LEU A 86 -8.64 -0.72 -23.74
C LEU A 86 -9.68 -0.87 -22.62
N VAL A 87 -9.86 0.19 -21.82
CA VAL A 87 -10.80 0.20 -20.69
C VAL A 87 -12.23 -0.02 -21.19
N GLU A 88 -12.59 0.61 -22.30
CA GLU A 88 -13.88 0.43 -22.99
C GLU A 88 -14.01 -0.95 -23.65
N GLU A 89 -12.98 -1.42 -24.36
CA GLU A 89 -12.96 -2.75 -25.01
C GLU A 89 -13.22 -3.86 -24.00
N LEU A 90 -12.54 -3.78 -22.84
CA LEU A 90 -12.66 -4.77 -21.77
C LEU A 90 -13.84 -4.50 -20.82
N ARG A 91 -14.49 -3.34 -20.93
CA ARG A 91 -15.56 -2.88 -20.04
C ARG A 91 -15.14 -2.91 -18.57
N ILE A 92 -14.01 -2.28 -18.25
CA ILE A 92 -13.43 -2.27 -16.91
C ILE A 92 -13.94 -1.07 -16.11
N TYR A 93 -14.42 -1.37 -14.92
CA TYR A 93 -14.67 -0.41 -13.86
C TYR A 93 -13.56 -0.48 -12.81
N PHE A 94 -13.06 0.67 -12.40
CA PHE A 94 -12.06 0.82 -11.35
C PHE A 94 -12.68 1.44 -10.10
N LEU A 95 -12.40 0.83 -8.95
CA LEU A 95 -12.60 1.43 -7.65
C LEU A 95 -11.24 1.71 -7.01
N PHE A 96 -10.94 2.98 -6.83
CA PHE A 96 -9.79 3.44 -6.05
C PHE A 96 -10.27 3.86 -4.66
N PHE A 97 -9.44 3.69 -3.63
CA PHE A 97 -9.78 4.16 -2.28
C PHE A 97 -8.54 4.63 -1.54
N ASP A 98 -8.73 5.56 -0.61
CA ASP A 98 -7.66 6.00 0.28
C ASP A 98 -7.49 4.96 1.39
N ARG A 99 -6.27 4.42 1.54
CA ARG A 99 -5.94 3.54 2.66
C ARG A 99 -6.12 4.29 4.00
N SER A 100 -6.28 3.54 5.09
CA SER A 100 -6.43 4.09 6.45
C SER A 100 -5.36 5.17 6.75
N GLY A 101 -5.80 6.38 7.10
CA GLY A 101 -4.92 7.51 7.42
C GLY A 101 -4.39 8.33 6.23
N TYR A 102 -4.74 7.94 5.00
CA TYR A 102 -4.49 8.72 3.78
C TYR A 102 -5.71 9.53 3.38
N GLY A 103 -5.48 10.67 2.73
CA GLY A 103 -6.53 11.42 2.05
C GLY A 103 -7.74 11.68 2.95
N ASP A 104 -8.93 11.33 2.47
CA ASP A 104 -10.21 11.56 3.15
C ASP A 104 -10.66 10.35 4.04
N SER A 105 -9.86 9.27 4.11
CA SER A 105 -10.15 8.05 4.90
C SER A 105 -9.71 8.18 6.35
N ASP A 106 -10.60 7.87 7.29
CA ASP A 106 -10.29 7.94 8.72
C ASP A 106 -9.07 7.06 9.09
N PRO A 107 -8.26 7.48 10.07
CA PRO A 107 -7.13 6.69 10.55
C PRO A 107 -7.61 5.43 11.28
N ASN A 108 -6.79 4.38 11.23
CA ASN A 108 -6.99 3.18 12.03
C ASN A 108 -5.89 3.11 13.12
N PRO A 109 -6.22 3.40 14.40
CA PRO A 109 -5.24 3.31 15.48
C PRO A 109 -4.60 1.93 15.59
N SER A 110 -5.36 0.88 15.29
CA SER A 110 -4.94 -0.53 15.30
C SER A 110 -4.52 -1.03 13.91
N ARG A 111 -4.15 -0.13 12.99
CA ARG A 111 -3.75 -0.47 11.61
C ARG A 111 -2.69 -1.56 11.60
N SER A 112 -2.92 -2.53 10.74
CA SER A 112 -2.03 -3.63 10.39
C SER A 112 -2.24 -4.02 8.93
N VAL A 113 -1.35 -4.85 8.38
CA VAL A 113 -1.49 -5.35 6.99
C VAL A 113 -2.79 -6.15 6.84
N LYS A 114 -3.12 -6.97 7.84
CA LYS A 114 -4.38 -7.73 7.84
C LYS A 114 -5.60 -6.82 7.87
N SER A 115 -5.58 -5.73 8.64
CA SER A 115 -6.71 -4.80 8.70
C SER A 115 -6.99 -4.11 7.36
N GLU A 116 -5.96 -3.85 6.54
CA GLU A 116 -6.14 -3.25 5.21
C GLU A 116 -6.88 -4.19 4.25
N ALA A 117 -6.61 -5.50 4.34
CA ALA A 117 -7.34 -6.48 3.56
C ALA A 117 -8.84 -6.51 3.94
N TYR A 118 -9.15 -6.40 5.23
CA TYR A 118 -10.54 -6.32 5.71
C TYR A 118 -11.22 -5.01 5.31
N ASP A 119 -10.49 -3.90 5.32
CA ASP A 119 -10.98 -2.61 4.81
C ASP A 119 -11.40 -2.73 3.33
N VAL A 120 -10.58 -3.37 2.49
CA VAL A 120 -10.89 -3.62 1.08
C VAL A 120 -12.13 -4.52 0.93
N GLN A 121 -12.20 -5.59 1.72
CA GLN A 121 -13.35 -6.50 1.69
C GLN A 121 -14.64 -5.78 2.05
N GLU A 122 -14.65 -5.07 3.18
CA GLU A 122 -15.84 -4.37 3.65
C GLU A 122 -16.28 -3.24 2.71
N LEU A 123 -15.31 -2.53 2.11
CA LEU A 123 -15.57 -1.54 1.07
C LEU A 123 -16.27 -2.18 -0.15
N ALA A 124 -15.75 -3.30 -0.64
CA ALA A 124 -16.30 -4.01 -1.79
C ALA A 124 -17.71 -4.56 -1.52
N ASP A 125 -17.94 -5.09 -0.33
CA ASP A 125 -19.23 -5.63 0.11
C ASP A 125 -20.28 -4.51 0.21
N LYS A 126 -19.95 -3.39 0.86
CA LYS A 126 -20.88 -2.28 1.03
C LYS A 126 -21.20 -1.55 -0.27
N LEU A 127 -20.25 -1.46 -1.20
CA LEU A 127 -20.48 -0.93 -2.55
C LEU A 127 -21.12 -1.96 -3.49
N GLN A 128 -21.35 -3.18 -3.03
CA GLN A 128 -21.98 -4.28 -3.77
C GLN A 128 -21.28 -4.59 -5.11
N ILE A 129 -19.95 -4.52 -5.11
CA ILE A 129 -19.13 -4.80 -6.31
C ILE A 129 -18.60 -6.24 -6.36
N GLY A 130 -18.79 -7.03 -5.30
CA GLY A 130 -18.21 -8.37 -5.15
C GLY A 130 -18.64 -9.41 -6.18
N SER A 131 -19.87 -9.36 -6.71
CA SER A 131 -20.40 -10.38 -7.64
C SER A 131 -19.64 -10.47 -8.98
N ILE A 132 -18.99 -9.39 -9.39
CA ILE A 132 -18.22 -9.29 -10.64
C ILE A 132 -16.81 -8.73 -10.42
N LEU A 133 -16.29 -8.83 -9.19
CA LEU A 133 -14.92 -8.44 -8.85
C LEU A 133 -13.94 -9.35 -9.59
N ALA A 134 -13.23 -8.79 -10.57
CA ALA A 134 -12.24 -9.48 -11.37
C ALA A 134 -10.94 -9.66 -10.58
N GLY A 135 -10.57 -8.68 -9.74
CA GLY A 135 -9.41 -8.76 -8.87
C GLY A 135 -9.20 -7.51 -8.03
N ALA A 136 -8.23 -7.59 -7.12
CA ALA A 136 -7.65 -6.44 -6.45
C ALA A 136 -6.20 -6.33 -6.90
N SER A 137 -5.74 -5.11 -7.20
CA SER A 137 -4.37 -4.83 -7.58
C SER A 137 -3.73 -3.92 -6.55
N LEU A 138 -2.69 -4.43 -5.88
CA LEU A 138 -1.87 -3.63 -4.97
C LEU A 138 -0.70 -3.05 -5.74
N VAL A 139 -0.70 -1.72 -5.85
CA VAL A 139 0.35 -0.98 -6.54
C VAL A 139 1.55 -0.86 -5.61
N VAL A 140 2.65 -1.49 -6.00
CA VAL A 140 3.96 -1.36 -5.33
C VAL A 140 3.91 -1.79 -3.85
N PRO A 141 3.63 -3.09 -3.58
CA PRO A 141 3.61 -3.60 -2.22
C PRO A 141 5.00 -3.56 -1.57
N PHE A 142 5.04 -3.31 -0.27
CA PHE A 142 6.24 -3.53 0.52
C PHE A 142 6.56 -5.02 0.66
N VAL A 143 7.85 -5.31 0.81
CA VAL A 143 8.34 -6.58 1.36
C VAL A 143 8.84 -6.36 2.78
N ASN A 144 8.83 -7.42 3.60
CA ASN A 144 9.37 -7.35 4.96
C ASN A 144 10.61 -8.24 5.10
N TYR A 145 11.77 -7.62 5.33
CA TYR A 145 13.04 -8.32 5.45
C TYR A 145 13.15 -9.17 6.72
N TRP A 146 12.22 -9.03 7.67
CA TRP A 146 12.19 -9.79 8.93
C TRP A 146 11.19 -10.94 8.93
N TRP A 147 10.59 -11.29 7.79
CA TRP A 147 9.74 -12.48 7.71
C TRP A 147 10.54 -13.75 8.07
N PRO A 148 10.06 -14.56 9.04
CA PRO A 148 10.72 -15.80 9.46
C PRO A 148 11.00 -16.80 8.33
N CYS A 149 10.19 -16.83 7.26
CA CYS A 149 10.39 -17.72 6.13
C CYS A 149 11.61 -17.39 5.25
N LEU A 150 12.15 -16.17 5.33
CA LEU A 150 13.25 -15.75 4.48
C LEU A 150 14.57 -16.31 5.02
N PRO A 151 15.37 -16.99 4.19
CA PRO A 151 16.73 -17.35 4.55
C PRO A 151 17.53 -16.11 4.95
N ALA A 152 18.27 -16.19 6.05
CA ALA A 152 18.99 -15.02 6.59
C ALA A 152 19.96 -14.40 5.57
N ASN A 153 20.63 -15.21 4.74
CA ASN A 153 21.50 -14.72 3.68
C ASN A 153 20.74 -13.95 2.59
N LEU A 154 19.54 -14.41 2.21
CA LEU A 154 18.68 -13.73 1.23
C LEU A 154 18.18 -12.39 1.76
N SER A 155 17.64 -12.40 2.98
CA SER A 155 17.15 -11.18 3.64
C SER A 155 18.28 -10.16 3.81
N ASN A 156 19.47 -10.60 4.27
CA ASN A 156 20.62 -9.72 4.41
C ASN A 156 21.12 -9.16 3.07
N ASP A 157 21.20 -9.97 2.00
CA ASP A 157 21.58 -9.49 0.67
C ASP A 157 20.60 -8.43 0.18
N ALA A 158 19.30 -8.74 0.19
CA ALA A 158 18.26 -7.81 -0.26
C ALA A 158 18.28 -6.51 0.55
N PHE A 159 18.35 -6.61 1.88
CA PHE A 159 18.34 -5.44 2.75
C PHE A 159 19.59 -4.58 2.63
N SER A 160 20.76 -5.20 2.40
CA SER A 160 22.03 -4.48 2.26
C SER A 160 22.11 -3.59 1.01
N ARG A 161 21.27 -3.86 0.00
CA ARG A 161 21.19 -3.07 -1.25
C ARG A 161 20.47 -1.75 -1.08
N LEU A 162 19.68 -1.59 -0.03
CA LEU A 162 19.02 -0.33 0.29
C LEU A 162 20.05 0.70 0.75
N LEU A 163 19.74 1.98 0.57
CA LEU A 163 20.55 3.06 1.12
C LEU A 163 20.64 2.95 2.64
N ALA A 164 21.79 3.32 3.21
CA ALA A 164 22.04 3.16 4.65
C ALA A 164 20.98 3.84 5.53
N GLN A 165 20.49 5.01 5.11
CA GLN A 165 19.41 5.73 5.80
C GLN A 165 18.09 4.94 5.84
N ASP A 166 17.72 4.27 4.75
CA ASP A 166 16.51 3.44 4.69
C ASP A 166 16.67 2.19 5.55
N GLN A 167 17.85 1.56 5.52
CA GLN A 167 18.15 0.44 6.40
C GLN A 167 17.99 0.83 7.87
N TRP A 168 18.49 2.00 8.28
CA TRP A 168 18.32 2.48 9.65
C TRP A 168 16.86 2.78 9.98
N SER A 169 16.15 3.49 9.10
CA SER A 169 14.72 3.78 9.31
C SER A 169 13.88 2.52 9.46
N PHE A 170 14.09 1.51 8.61
CA PHE A 170 13.35 0.26 8.69
C PHE A 170 13.73 -0.54 9.94
N ARG A 171 15.00 -0.53 10.38
CA ARG A 171 15.40 -1.11 11.67
C ARG A 171 14.72 -0.41 12.85
N VAL A 172 14.65 0.92 12.85
CA VAL A 172 13.96 1.67 13.91
C VAL A 172 12.46 1.37 13.91
N ALA A 173 11.83 1.32 12.75
CA ALA A 173 10.42 0.93 12.60
C ALA A 173 10.16 -0.48 13.14
N HIS A 174 11.05 -1.43 12.85
CA HIS A 174 10.89 -2.83 13.24
C HIS A 174 11.18 -3.08 14.73
N TYR A 175 12.34 -2.64 15.21
CA TYR A 175 12.83 -3.00 16.55
C TYR A 175 12.39 -2.02 17.64
N THR A 176 12.22 -0.74 17.29
CA THR A 176 11.92 0.33 18.26
C THR A 176 10.85 1.29 17.74
N PRO A 177 9.64 0.80 17.37
CA PRO A 177 8.60 1.62 16.73
C PRO A 177 8.19 2.86 17.54
N LEU A 178 8.30 2.81 18.87
CA LEU A 178 8.03 3.95 19.76
C LEU A 178 8.96 5.16 19.50
N LEU A 179 10.16 4.93 18.97
CA LEU A 179 11.12 5.99 18.61
C LEU A 179 10.97 6.46 17.17
N PHE A 180 10.13 5.80 16.36
CA PHE A 180 10.08 6.05 14.92
C PHE A 180 9.61 7.46 14.59
N TYR A 181 8.62 8.01 15.30
CA TYR A 181 8.20 9.40 15.11
C TYR A 181 9.34 10.38 15.35
N TRP A 182 10.05 10.22 16.46
CA TRP A 182 11.21 11.05 16.80
C TRP A 182 12.29 10.93 15.73
N TRP A 183 12.63 9.70 15.33
CA TRP A 183 13.62 9.42 14.29
C TRP A 183 13.28 10.15 12.98
N MET A 184 12.03 10.04 12.53
CA MET A 184 11.56 10.67 11.30
C MET A 184 11.50 12.21 11.39
N SER A 185 11.46 12.76 12.61
CA SER A 185 11.38 14.21 12.85
C SER A 185 12.75 14.89 12.96
N GLN A 186 13.85 14.12 12.88
CA GLN A 186 15.20 14.68 12.97
C GLN A 186 15.56 15.49 11.72
N LYS A 187 16.22 16.64 11.93
CA LYS A 187 16.71 17.52 10.86
C LYS A 187 18.20 17.34 10.57
N TRP A 188 18.91 16.56 11.39
CA TRP A 188 20.35 16.41 11.30
C TRP A 188 20.80 15.37 10.26
N PHE A 189 19.87 14.54 9.80
CA PHE A 189 20.08 13.55 8.75
C PHE A 189 18.76 13.30 8.02
N PRO A 190 18.81 12.96 6.72
CA PRO A 190 17.63 12.46 6.01
C PRO A 190 17.26 11.09 6.60
N SER A 191 16.04 10.96 7.11
CA SER A 191 15.58 9.71 7.71
C SER A 191 15.23 8.67 6.64
N LEU A 192 14.52 9.05 5.58
CA LEU A 192 14.06 8.13 4.54
C LEU A 192 14.27 8.70 3.13
N SER A 193 14.90 7.92 2.23
CA SER A 193 15.34 8.37 0.90
C SER A 193 14.22 8.84 0.01
N ILE A 194 13.10 8.12 -0.01
CA ILE A 194 11.94 8.48 -0.83
C ILE A 194 11.33 9.81 -0.39
N LEU A 195 11.28 10.08 0.92
CA LEU A 195 10.77 11.36 1.46
C LEU A 195 11.78 12.50 1.33
N ALA A 196 13.06 12.18 1.28
CA ALA A 196 14.12 13.15 0.98
C ALA A 196 14.21 13.48 -0.53
N GLY A 197 13.40 12.85 -1.39
CA GLY A 197 13.46 13.03 -2.84
C GLY A 197 14.78 12.56 -3.45
N ASN A 198 15.42 11.55 -2.85
CA ASN A 198 16.72 11.07 -3.32
C ASN A 198 16.56 10.27 -4.61
N MET A 199 16.97 10.85 -5.73
CA MET A 199 16.81 10.26 -7.05
C MET A 199 17.66 8.99 -7.29
N ALA A 200 18.65 8.70 -6.44
CA ALA A 200 19.51 7.53 -6.58
C ALA A 200 18.77 6.19 -6.38
N ILE A 201 17.60 6.22 -5.73
CA ILE A 201 16.76 5.03 -5.48
C ILE A 201 15.92 4.63 -6.70
N PHE A 202 15.95 5.40 -7.79
CA PHE A 202 15.16 5.14 -8.98
C PHE A 202 16.04 4.55 -10.10
N SER A 203 15.47 3.62 -10.86
CA SER A 203 16.06 3.11 -12.11
C SER A 203 15.99 4.15 -13.22
N GLN A 204 16.59 3.86 -14.39
CA GLN A 204 16.49 4.77 -15.53
C GLN A 204 15.02 4.89 -16.02
N SER A 205 14.27 3.78 -16.05
CA SER A 205 12.87 3.81 -16.48
C SER A 205 11.98 4.62 -15.51
N ASP A 206 12.24 4.49 -14.20
CA ASP A 206 11.56 5.29 -13.18
C ASP A 206 11.81 6.79 -13.36
N LEU A 207 13.05 7.19 -13.67
CA LEU A 207 13.41 8.60 -13.88
C LEU A 207 12.68 9.21 -15.08
N GLU A 208 12.43 8.43 -16.14
CA GLU A 208 11.65 8.88 -17.29
C GLU A 208 10.18 9.11 -16.94
N ILE A 209 9.60 8.26 -16.10
CA ILE A 209 8.24 8.41 -15.58
C ILE A 209 8.15 9.66 -14.69
N LEU A 210 9.08 9.81 -13.75
CA LEU A 210 9.13 10.97 -12.85
C LEU A 210 9.30 12.28 -13.62
N LYS A 211 10.10 12.28 -14.69
CA LYS A 211 10.24 13.45 -15.58
C LYS A 211 8.90 13.82 -16.20
N LYS A 212 8.16 12.86 -16.78
CA LYS A 212 6.82 13.11 -17.36
C LYS A 212 5.83 13.66 -16.32
N TRP A 213 5.90 13.17 -15.07
CA TRP A 213 5.06 13.68 -13.99
C TRP A 213 5.42 15.08 -13.56
N SER A 214 6.70 15.44 -13.57
CA SER A 214 7.14 16.81 -13.25
C SER A 214 6.66 17.85 -14.28
N GLU A 215 6.35 17.41 -15.50
CA GLU A 215 5.82 18.25 -16.58
C GLU A 215 4.30 18.45 -16.48
N ALA A 216 3.59 17.64 -15.68
CA ALA A 216 2.15 17.72 -15.48
C ALA A 216 1.79 18.31 -14.10
N PRO A 217 0.73 19.13 -13.96
CA PRO A 217 0.31 19.65 -12.67
C PRO A 217 -0.06 18.51 -11.71
N SER A 218 0.58 18.48 -10.54
CA SER A 218 0.29 17.50 -9.50
C SER A 218 -0.94 17.92 -8.68
N VAL A 219 -2.13 17.78 -9.25
CA VAL A 219 -3.38 18.18 -8.58
C VAL A 219 -3.70 17.21 -7.42
N GLY A 220 -3.93 17.72 -6.22
CA GLY A 220 -4.43 16.93 -5.09
C GLY A 220 -3.37 16.15 -4.30
N GLN A 221 -2.08 16.30 -4.60
CA GLN A 221 -0.99 15.66 -3.85
C GLN A 221 -0.97 16.11 -2.38
N GLU A 222 -1.35 17.36 -2.11
CA GLU A 222 -1.44 17.92 -0.76
C GLU A 222 -2.44 17.16 0.12
N LYS A 223 -3.44 16.51 -0.49
CA LYS A 223 -4.47 15.75 0.23
C LYS A 223 -3.93 14.45 0.80
N ILE A 224 -2.90 13.85 0.20
CA ILE A 224 -2.32 12.58 0.63
C ILE A 224 -2.00 12.59 2.13
N GLN A 225 -1.48 13.73 2.61
CA GLN A 225 -0.99 13.89 3.97
C GLN A 225 -1.83 14.89 4.79
N GLN A 226 -3.05 15.21 4.37
CA GLN A 226 -3.86 16.26 5.00
C GLN A 226 -4.22 15.94 6.46
N GLN A 227 -4.22 14.66 6.83
CA GLN A 227 -4.43 14.18 8.20
C GLN A 227 -3.16 14.23 9.06
N GLY A 228 -2.01 14.52 8.46
CA GLY A 228 -0.70 14.66 9.08
C GLY A 228 0.31 13.63 8.56
N VAL A 229 1.56 14.07 8.36
CA VAL A 229 2.68 13.23 7.86
C VAL A 229 2.88 11.96 8.68
N TYR A 230 2.70 12.04 10.01
CA TYR A 230 2.83 10.88 10.88
C TYR A 230 1.78 9.81 10.54
N GLU A 231 0.52 10.21 10.41
CA GLU A 231 -0.59 9.29 10.19
C GLU A 231 -0.54 8.69 8.79
N SER A 232 -0.24 9.50 7.77
CA SER A 232 -0.23 9.03 6.39
C SER A 232 1.05 8.27 6.07
N LEU A 233 2.24 8.82 6.36
CA LEU A 233 3.51 8.25 5.89
C LEU A 233 4.24 7.44 6.96
N HIS A 234 4.39 7.96 8.18
CA HIS A 234 5.20 7.26 9.18
C HIS A 234 4.54 5.96 9.63
N ARG A 235 3.22 5.99 9.89
CA ARG A 235 2.44 4.81 10.24
C ARG A 235 2.49 3.75 9.14
N ASP A 236 2.52 4.14 7.87
CA ASP A 236 2.60 3.20 6.74
C ASP A 236 3.92 2.42 6.75
N ILE A 237 5.05 3.10 7.00
CA ILE A 237 6.36 2.46 7.18
C ILE A 237 6.38 1.57 8.43
N MET A 238 5.82 2.04 9.54
CA MET A 238 5.76 1.26 10.78
C MET A 238 4.94 -0.03 10.63
N VAL A 239 3.83 0.02 9.89
CA VAL A 239 3.01 -1.16 9.59
C VAL A 239 3.77 -2.09 8.64
N SER A 240 4.33 -1.55 7.57
CA SER A 240 4.98 -2.33 6.50
C SER A 240 6.23 -3.07 6.97
N TYR A 241 7.06 -2.44 7.81
CA TYR A 241 8.29 -3.04 8.35
C TYR A 241 8.16 -3.49 9.81
N GLY A 242 6.96 -3.38 10.39
CA GLY A 242 6.66 -3.90 11.72
C GLY A 242 6.55 -5.42 11.75
N LYS A 243 5.97 -5.94 12.82
CA LYS A 243 5.64 -7.37 12.92
C LYS A 243 4.28 -7.62 12.28
N TRP A 244 4.27 -8.44 11.23
CA TRP A 244 3.05 -8.85 10.55
C TRP A 244 2.38 -9.98 11.32
N GLU A 245 1.06 -10.09 11.20
CA GLU A 245 0.27 -11.13 11.86
C GLU A 245 0.34 -12.50 11.17
N PHE A 246 1.01 -12.56 10.02
CA PHE A 246 1.20 -13.77 9.22
C PHE A 246 2.59 -13.75 8.57
N ASP A 247 3.11 -14.94 8.29
CA ASP A 247 4.23 -15.13 7.37
C ASP A 247 3.68 -15.44 5.96
N PRO A 248 4.24 -14.88 4.87
CA PRO A 248 3.78 -15.19 3.52
C PRO A 248 3.77 -16.69 3.18
N MET A 249 4.66 -17.50 3.75
CA MET A 249 4.69 -18.95 3.50
C MET A 249 3.56 -19.72 4.19
N ASP A 250 2.89 -19.12 5.17
CA ASP A 250 1.72 -19.74 5.82
C ASP A 250 0.47 -19.63 4.93
N LEU A 251 0.52 -18.81 3.89
CA LEU A 251 -0.60 -18.62 2.97
C LEU A 251 -0.81 -19.85 2.08
N ILE A 252 -2.02 -20.39 2.14
CA ILE A 252 -2.49 -21.43 1.22
C ILE A 252 -2.99 -20.80 -0.08
N ASN A 253 -2.95 -21.57 -1.18
CA ASN A 253 -3.52 -21.12 -2.45
C ASN A 253 -5.00 -20.69 -2.24
N PRO A 254 -5.35 -19.40 -2.42
CA PRO A 254 -6.72 -18.93 -2.21
C PRO A 254 -7.69 -19.42 -3.30
N PHE A 255 -7.16 -19.95 -4.41
CA PHE A 255 -7.93 -20.40 -5.58
C PHE A 255 -7.57 -21.84 -5.98
N PRO A 256 -7.79 -22.84 -5.10
CA PRO A 256 -7.43 -24.23 -5.40
C PRO A 256 -8.18 -24.81 -6.59
N ASN A 257 -9.37 -24.29 -6.93
CA ASN A 257 -10.16 -24.76 -8.08
C ASN A 257 -9.99 -23.87 -9.32
N ASN A 258 -8.94 -23.05 -9.39
CA ASN A 258 -8.67 -22.13 -10.49
C ASN A 258 -9.79 -21.10 -10.73
N GLU A 259 -10.55 -20.74 -9.68
CA GLU A 259 -11.58 -19.70 -9.72
C GLU A 259 -11.01 -18.27 -9.74
N GLY A 260 -9.70 -18.14 -9.52
CA GLY A 260 -8.94 -16.91 -9.59
C GLY A 260 -7.45 -17.18 -9.72
N SER A 261 -6.64 -16.13 -9.67
CA SER A 261 -5.19 -16.22 -9.71
C SER A 261 -4.55 -15.07 -8.94
N VAL A 262 -3.34 -15.31 -8.41
CA VAL A 262 -2.52 -14.28 -7.76
C VAL A 262 -1.32 -14.03 -8.66
N HIS A 263 -1.05 -12.76 -8.93
CA HIS A 263 0.05 -12.33 -9.79
C HIS A 263 0.93 -11.33 -9.04
N ILE A 264 2.25 -11.46 -9.18
CA ILE A 264 3.22 -10.46 -8.72
C ILE A 264 3.99 -9.98 -9.95
N TRP A 265 3.96 -8.68 -10.19
CA TRP A 265 4.77 -8.02 -11.21
C TRP A 265 5.89 -7.24 -10.54
N GLN A 266 7.12 -7.51 -10.94
CA GLN A 266 8.33 -6.97 -10.32
C GLN A 266 9.27 -6.41 -11.38
N GLY A 267 9.69 -5.16 -11.20
CA GLY A 267 10.78 -4.59 -11.98
C GLY A 267 12.11 -5.20 -11.56
N TYR A 268 12.90 -5.69 -12.51
CA TYR A 268 14.23 -6.24 -12.22
C TYR A 268 15.22 -5.14 -11.79
N GLU A 269 15.03 -3.91 -12.29
CA GLU A 269 15.84 -2.74 -11.93
C GLU A 269 15.29 -1.99 -10.70
N ASP A 270 14.28 -2.52 -10.00
CA ASP A 270 13.73 -1.90 -8.79
C ASP A 270 14.81 -1.82 -7.68
N ARG A 271 15.14 -0.60 -7.29
CA ARG A 271 16.14 -0.31 -6.23
C ARG A 271 15.50 0.04 -4.88
N ILE A 272 14.18 0.16 -4.82
CA ILE A 272 13.42 0.42 -3.59
C ILE A 272 12.98 -0.90 -2.96
N ILE A 273 12.47 -1.83 -3.76
CA ILE A 273 12.09 -3.19 -3.37
C ILE A 273 12.86 -4.19 -4.24
N PRO A 274 14.04 -4.65 -3.78
CA PRO A 274 14.85 -5.59 -4.55
C PRO A 274 14.09 -6.88 -4.87
N PHE A 275 14.11 -7.30 -6.14
CA PHE A 275 13.31 -8.41 -6.67
C PHE A 275 13.50 -9.74 -5.94
N GLN A 276 14.64 -9.95 -5.27
CA GLN A 276 15.06 -11.24 -4.71
C GLN A 276 14.04 -11.82 -3.73
N VAL A 277 13.38 -10.97 -2.94
CA VAL A 277 12.38 -11.42 -1.97
C VAL A 277 11.15 -11.97 -2.68
N ASN A 278 10.60 -11.20 -3.63
CA ASN A 278 9.41 -11.60 -4.38
C ASN A 278 9.66 -12.82 -5.28
N ARG A 279 10.85 -12.92 -5.87
CA ARG A 279 11.28 -14.11 -6.62
C ARG A 279 11.30 -15.35 -5.72
N TYR A 280 11.95 -15.27 -4.56
CA TYR A 280 12.01 -16.38 -3.61
C TYR A 280 10.62 -16.81 -3.11
N LEU A 281 9.75 -15.87 -2.75
CA LEU A 281 8.38 -16.18 -2.35
C LEU A 281 7.63 -16.93 -3.44
N SER A 282 7.75 -16.47 -4.68
CA SER A 282 7.03 -17.06 -5.82
C SER A 282 7.55 -18.45 -6.20
N GLU A 283 8.86 -18.72 -6.01
CA GLU A 283 9.43 -20.07 -6.18
C GLU A 283 8.90 -21.08 -5.16
N LYS A 284 8.55 -20.61 -3.95
CA LYS A 284 8.03 -21.46 -2.86
C LYS A 284 6.51 -21.56 -2.85
N LEU A 285 5.82 -20.57 -3.40
CA LEU A 285 4.37 -20.49 -3.48
C LEU A 285 3.95 -20.59 -4.96
N PRO A 286 3.90 -21.82 -5.54
CA PRO A 286 3.70 -22.01 -6.99
C PRO A 286 2.33 -21.56 -7.52
N TRP A 287 1.40 -21.20 -6.61
CA TRP A 287 0.12 -20.59 -6.96
C TRP A 287 0.23 -19.08 -7.27
N ILE A 288 1.39 -18.47 -7.00
CA ILE A 288 1.72 -17.11 -7.42
C ILE A 288 2.30 -17.14 -8.84
N HIS A 289 1.66 -16.42 -9.75
CA HIS A 289 2.20 -16.16 -11.09
C HIS A 289 3.14 -14.95 -11.03
N TYR A 290 4.44 -15.22 -11.04
CA TYR A 290 5.48 -14.18 -10.98
C TYR A 290 5.88 -13.70 -12.38
N HIS A 291 5.88 -12.38 -12.55
CA HIS A 291 6.23 -11.67 -13.77
C HIS A 291 7.37 -10.71 -13.46
N GLU A 292 8.57 -11.06 -13.89
CA GLU A 292 9.74 -10.19 -13.73
C GLU A 292 10.00 -9.43 -15.03
N VAL A 293 10.06 -8.10 -14.94
CA VAL A 293 10.19 -7.21 -16.10
C VAL A 293 11.63 -6.68 -16.16
N PRO A 294 12.44 -7.11 -17.15
CA PRO A 294 13.89 -6.86 -17.16
C PRO A 294 14.29 -5.38 -17.14
N ASP A 295 13.58 -4.53 -17.89
CA ASP A 295 13.96 -3.12 -18.09
C ASP A 295 13.10 -2.15 -17.25
N ALA A 296 12.36 -2.66 -16.27
CA ALA A 296 11.48 -1.83 -15.44
C ALA A 296 12.01 -1.69 -14.02
N GLY A 297 11.80 -0.51 -13.44
CA GLY A 297 12.04 -0.23 -12.04
C GLY A 297 10.81 -0.31 -11.15
N HIS A 298 10.83 0.47 -10.08
CA HIS A 298 9.81 0.47 -9.03
C HIS A 298 8.44 0.96 -9.50
N LEU A 299 8.44 1.92 -10.43
CA LEU A 299 7.26 2.59 -10.96
C LEU A 299 6.69 1.87 -12.18
N LEU A 300 6.99 0.58 -12.37
CA LEU A 300 6.64 -0.21 -13.57
C LEU A 300 5.18 -0.06 -14.01
N ILE A 301 4.23 0.04 -13.06
CA ILE A 301 2.79 0.11 -13.34
C ILE A 301 2.41 1.43 -14.03
N PHE A 302 3.28 2.44 -13.97
CA PHE A 302 3.06 3.75 -14.57
C PHE A 302 3.63 3.84 -15.99
N GLU A 303 4.11 2.73 -16.54
CA GLU A 303 4.31 2.56 -17.97
C GLU A 303 3.07 1.93 -18.59
N SER A 304 2.51 2.58 -19.62
CA SER A 304 1.27 2.15 -20.27
C SER A 304 1.31 0.68 -20.71
N LYS A 305 2.39 0.25 -21.37
CA LYS A 305 2.60 -1.14 -21.78
C LYS A 305 2.44 -2.14 -20.62
N ASN A 306 3.08 -1.87 -19.49
CA ASN A 306 3.05 -2.77 -18.34
C ASN A 306 1.68 -2.71 -17.63
N CYS A 307 1.11 -1.51 -17.48
CA CYS A 307 -0.23 -1.32 -16.94
C CYS A 307 -1.27 -2.14 -17.72
N GLU A 308 -1.28 -2.01 -19.04
CA GLU A 308 -2.22 -2.72 -19.90
C GLU A 308 -2.01 -4.24 -19.85
N ALA A 309 -0.77 -4.71 -19.77
CA ALA A 309 -0.46 -6.13 -19.60
C ALA A 309 -1.04 -6.67 -18.27
N VAL A 310 -0.84 -5.94 -17.17
CA VAL A 310 -1.42 -6.28 -15.85
C VAL A 310 -2.94 -6.34 -15.93
N LEU A 311 -3.59 -5.33 -16.54
CA LEU A 311 -5.04 -5.29 -16.67
C LEU A 311 -5.58 -6.45 -17.51
N ARG A 312 -4.91 -6.80 -18.61
CA ARG A 312 -5.30 -7.95 -19.45
C ARG A 312 -5.22 -9.25 -18.66
N GLU A 313 -4.12 -9.50 -17.95
CA GLU A 313 -3.96 -10.70 -17.11
C GLU A 313 -5.04 -10.79 -16.02
N LEU A 314 -5.35 -9.68 -15.34
CA LEU A 314 -6.39 -9.63 -14.32
C LEU A 314 -7.78 -10.05 -14.83
N VAL A 315 -8.08 -9.82 -16.12
CA VAL A 315 -9.42 -10.10 -16.68
C VAL A 315 -9.48 -11.33 -17.58
N GLN A 316 -8.35 -11.90 -17.99
CA GLN A 316 -8.28 -12.96 -19.02
C GLN A 316 -8.89 -14.29 -18.57
N ARG A 317 -8.78 -14.67 -17.28
CA ARG A 317 -9.21 -16.00 -16.81
C ARG A 317 -10.72 -16.17 -16.58
N ARG A 318 -11.51 -15.09 -16.50
CA ARG A 318 -12.98 -15.21 -16.39
C ARG A 318 -13.68 -15.55 -17.71
N ARG A 319 -13.00 -15.56 -18.86
CA ARG A 319 -13.61 -15.94 -20.16
C ARG A 319 -14.11 -17.40 -20.21
N ASN A 320 -13.65 -18.29 -19.32
CA ASN A 320 -13.96 -19.72 -19.37
C ASN A 320 -14.96 -20.21 -18.30
N LEU A 321 -15.47 -19.34 -17.42
CA LEU A 321 -16.47 -19.71 -16.42
C LEU A 321 -17.86 -19.21 -16.86
N VAL A 322 -18.60 -20.07 -17.57
CA VAL A 322 -20.04 -19.90 -17.80
C VAL A 322 -20.74 -20.08 -16.44
N LEU A 323 -21.07 -18.97 -15.77
CA LEU A 323 -21.76 -19.03 -14.47
C LEU A 323 -23.23 -19.38 -14.66
N ASN A 324 -23.60 -20.52 -14.11
CA ASN A 324 -24.97 -20.97 -13.94
C ASN A 324 -25.68 -20.07 -12.91
N ARG A 325 -26.73 -19.34 -13.31
CA ARG A 325 -27.37 -18.24 -12.56
C ARG A 325 -28.07 -18.62 -11.24
N ASN A 326 -27.98 -19.87 -10.78
CA ASN A 326 -28.80 -20.39 -9.66
C ASN A 326 -28.02 -20.90 -8.44
N GLN A 327 -26.71 -20.68 -8.33
CA GLN A 327 -26.00 -20.96 -7.07
C GLN A 327 -26.09 -19.75 -6.12
N LYS A 328 -27.02 -19.85 -5.16
CA LYS A 328 -26.95 -19.12 -3.89
C LYS A 328 -25.54 -19.34 -3.31
N TRP A 329 -24.78 -18.25 -3.16
CA TRP A 329 -23.57 -18.22 -2.36
C TRP A 329 -23.96 -18.55 -0.91
N LEU A 330 -23.81 -19.83 -0.54
CA LEU A 330 -23.81 -20.23 0.86
C LEU A 330 -22.56 -19.60 1.48
N TYR A 331 -22.79 -18.67 2.40
CA TYR A 331 -21.78 -18.04 3.23
C TYR A 331 -20.83 -19.08 3.84
N SER A 332 -19.64 -19.16 3.29
CA SER A 332 -18.43 -19.48 4.03
C SER A 332 -17.48 -18.33 3.77
N ARG A 333 -16.99 -17.71 4.85
CA ARG A 333 -16.05 -16.58 4.88
C ARG A 333 -15.06 -16.61 3.72
N PRO A 334 -14.75 -15.48 3.07
CA PRO A 334 -13.67 -15.43 2.11
C PRO A 334 -12.35 -15.82 2.79
N ARG A 335 -11.82 -17.01 2.45
CA ARG A 335 -10.56 -17.55 2.94
C ARG A 335 -9.36 -16.88 2.26
N TRP A 336 -9.32 -15.56 2.26
CA TRP A 336 -8.14 -14.83 1.77
C TRP A 336 -6.99 -14.88 2.79
N PHE A 337 -7.31 -15.06 4.09
CA PHE A 337 -6.36 -14.91 5.21
C PHE A 337 -6.75 -15.75 6.47
N ASP A 338 -7.41 -16.89 6.27
CA ASP A 338 -7.66 -17.88 7.36
C ASP A 338 -6.48 -18.84 7.51
#